data_AF-A0A522CHM1-F1
#
_entry.id   AF-A0A522CHM1-F1
#
_cell.length_a   1.000
_cell.length_b   1.000
_cell.length_c   1.000
_cell.angle_alpha   90.00
_cell.angle_beta   90.00
_cell.angle_gamma   90.00
#
_symmetry.space_group_name_H-M   'P 1'
#
loop_
_entity.id
_entity.type
_entity.pdbx_description
1 polymer ?
#
loop_
_entity_poly.entity_id
_entity_poly.type
_entity_poly.pdbx_seq_one_letter_code
_entity_poly.pdbx_strand_id
1 'polypeptide(L)'
;MTFRRDICAVLVVCAVALQASVTLAADPTKISTPVPRAKGETPYEQKYYSDPFYSEIDVVAEDNKLARDVIAFIELKVQDKPERINAAALWLRDNSIGQRDITKVNSLYFLTYSDFTLQLAQAYHKAKINDAWVSMLKTSIMALYIYEMMASMDAMRCADPTVLSAMREDTLIPRYGKFKEAYEILSKSDFDFFESEAYLAERKFEKRRPNEFICSLGAAKLADMLRQEGVQTFRAPNPASGRESMRVIPPEGYVFLPSFVDDTQWAKRREGMKKQLQKIWDDRYKRLSKGDVAAGDTRP
;
A
#
# COMPACT_ATOMS: atom_id res chain seq x y z
N MET A 1 -71.13 23.43 -28.99
CA MET A 1 -70.33 23.96 -27.88
C MET A 1 -68.90 23.42 -28.07
N THR A 2 -68.03 24.03 -28.89
CA THR A 2 -67.15 25.21 -28.61
C THR A 2 -66.46 25.05 -27.23
N PHE A 3 -65.13 25.02 -27.07
CA PHE A 3 -64.07 25.88 -27.62
C PHE A 3 -62.70 25.17 -27.54
N ARG A 4 -61.85 25.34 -28.57
CA ARG A 4 -60.38 25.27 -28.45
C ARG A 4 -59.88 26.51 -27.69
N ARG A 5 -58.80 26.38 -26.92
CA ARG A 5 -57.84 27.46 -26.69
C ARG A 5 -56.42 26.92 -26.84
N ASP A 6 -55.88 27.17 -28.03
CA ASP A 6 -54.46 27.29 -28.31
C ASP A 6 -53.92 28.61 -27.71
N ILE A 7 -52.59 28.82 -27.83
CA ILE A 7 -51.84 30.11 -27.80
C ILE A 7 -51.42 30.55 -26.38
N CYS A 8 -50.18 30.88 -26.00
CA CYS A 8 -48.90 31.30 -26.63
C CYS A 8 -47.77 30.97 -25.60
N ALA A 9 -46.62 30.40 -25.93
CA ALA A 9 -45.46 30.96 -26.65
C ALA A 9 -44.44 31.72 -25.76
N VAL A 10 -43.16 31.34 -25.95
CA VAL A 10 -41.94 32.18 -26.00
C VAL A 10 -40.93 32.14 -24.83
N LEU A 11 -39.65 31.91 -25.23
CA LEU A 11 -38.31 32.05 -24.59
C LEU A 11 -37.79 30.86 -23.73
N VAL A 12 -36.83 30.01 -24.16
CA VAL A 12 -35.44 30.20 -24.66
C VAL A 12 -34.42 30.46 -23.52
N VAL A 13 -33.58 29.44 -23.30
CA VAL A 13 -32.15 29.47 -22.93
C VAL A 13 -31.73 29.60 -21.44
N CYS A 14 -30.74 28.74 -21.11
CA CYS A 14 -29.77 28.76 -20.01
C CYS A 14 -30.11 28.10 -18.66
N ALA A 15 -29.59 26.87 -18.47
CA ALA A 15 -28.64 26.48 -17.40
C ALA A 15 -28.67 24.94 -17.26
N VAL A 16 -27.82 24.21 -17.99
CA VAL A 16 -26.59 23.62 -17.44
C VAL A 16 -26.39 23.86 -15.95
N ALA A 17 -26.21 22.76 -15.23
CA ALA A 17 -25.71 22.58 -13.88
C ALA A 17 -26.77 22.25 -12.80
N LEU A 18 -26.38 21.21 -12.05
CA LEU A 18 -26.93 20.66 -10.81
C LEU A 18 -27.98 19.55 -10.95
N GLN A 19 -27.73 18.32 -10.52
CA GLN A 19 -26.57 17.63 -9.92
C GLN A 19 -27.07 16.17 -9.85
N ALA A 20 -26.53 15.20 -10.60
CA ALA A 20 -25.29 14.50 -10.27
C ALA A 20 -25.13 14.22 -8.77
N SER A 21 -26.22 13.82 -8.11
CA SER A 21 -26.25 13.32 -6.75
C SER A 21 -27.23 12.16 -6.74
N VAL A 22 -26.90 11.07 -6.04
CA VAL A 22 -27.73 9.87 -5.87
C VAL A 22 -27.61 8.86 -7.03
N THR A 23 -26.44 8.20 -7.13
CA THR A 23 -26.28 6.73 -7.18
C THR A 23 -24.81 6.35 -7.47
N LEU A 24 -23.91 6.75 -6.58
CA LEU A 24 -22.59 6.14 -6.40
C LEU A 24 -22.42 5.86 -4.91
N ALA A 25 -23.36 5.10 -4.35
CA ALA A 25 -23.04 4.26 -3.21
C ALA A 25 -22.19 3.11 -3.76
N ALA A 26 -20.89 3.39 -3.95
CA ALA A 26 -19.90 2.34 -4.12
C ALA A 26 -20.07 1.38 -2.95
N ASP A 27 -20.39 0.12 -3.25
CA ASP A 27 -20.43 -0.97 -2.27
C ASP A 27 -19.11 -0.92 -1.48
N PRO A 28 -19.14 -0.52 -0.18
CA PRO A 28 -17.92 -0.25 0.59
C PRO A 28 -17.09 -1.52 0.85
N THR A 29 -17.53 -2.67 0.34
CA THR A 29 -16.87 -3.97 0.49
C THR A 29 -15.84 -4.27 -0.60
N LYS A 30 -15.78 -3.50 -1.70
CA LYS A 30 -14.89 -3.77 -2.83
C LYS A 30 -13.86 -2.66 -3.01
N ILE A 31 -12.63 -2.93 -2.56
CA ILE A 31 -11.44 -2.24 -3.08
C ILE A 31 -11.37 -2.61 -4.56
N SER A 32 -11.34 -1.61 -5.44
CA SER A 32 -11.20 -1.82 -6.88
C SER A 32 -9.87 -2.50 -7.13
N THR A 33 -9.91 -3.72 -7.68
CA THR A 33 -8.71 -4.40 -8.12
C THR A 33 -8.29 -3.72 -9.43
N PRO A 34 -7.09 -3.13 -9.52
CA PRO A 34 -6.61 -2.50 -10.76
C PRO A 34 -6.31 -3.57 -11.83
N VAL A 35 -6.18 -4.82 -11.39
CA VAL A 35 -6.32 -6.02 -12.21
C VAL A 35 -7.79 -6.39 -12.20
N PRO A 36 -8.52 -6.34 -13.33
CA PRO A 36 -9.86 -6.89 -13.39
C PRO A 36 -9.82 -8.34 -12.90
N ARG A 37 -10.60 -8.69 -11.88
CA ARG A 37 -11.05 -10.09 -11.80
C ARG A 37 -11.87 -10.30 -13.06
N ALA A 38 -11.25 -10.87 -14.09
CA ALA A 38 -12.02 -11.41 -15.20
C ALA A 38 -13.09 -12.30 -14.55
N LYS A 39 -14.37 -12.00 -14.82
CA LYS A 39 -15.44 -12.89 -14.39
C LYS A 39 -15.23 -14.20 -15.15
N GLY A 40 -14.64 -15.18 -14.48
CA GLY A 40 -14.06 -16.38 -15.06
C GLY A 40 -12.54 -16.28 -15.05
N GLU A 41 -11.89 -17.18 -14.31
CA GLU A 41 -10.43 -17.33 -14.34
C GLU A 41 -9.99 -17.46 -15.80
N THR A 42 -9.18 -16.53 -16.28
CA THR A 42 -8.63 -16.68 -17.63
C THR A 42 -7.72 -17.92 -17.64
N PRO A 43 -7.58 -18.64 -18.78
CA PRO A 43 -6.62 -19.74 -18.88
C PRO A 43 -5.19 -19.35 -18.48
N TYR A 44 -4.86 -18.07 -18.59
CA TYR A 44 -3.61 -17.49 -18.15
C TYR A 44 -3.47 -17.43 -16.62
N GLU A 45 -4.53 -17.03 -15.89
CA GLU A 45 -4.54 -17.04 -14.41
C GLU A 45 -4.52 -18.47 -13.86
N GLN A 46 -5.26 -19.42 -14.47
CA GLN A 46 -5.25 -20.83 -14.05
C GLN A 46 -3.85 -21.47 -14.13
N LYS A 47 -3.03 -21.05 -15.10
CA LYS A 47 -1.64 -21.52 -15.22
C LYS A 47 -0.76 -21.12 -14.02
N TYR A 48 -1.04 -19.98 -13.40
CA TYR A 48 -0.27 -19.52 -12.24
C TYR A 48 -0.81 -20.07 -10.92
N TYR A 49 -2.11 -20.30 -10.81
CA TYR A 49 -2.70 -21.05 -9.68
C TYR A 49 -2.25 -22.51 -9.64
N SER A 50 -1.79 -23.05 -10.77
CA SER A 50 -1.20 -24.38 -10.87
C SER A 50 0.34 -24.36 -10.81
N ASP A 51 0.97 -23.19 -10.59
CA ASP A 51 2.41 -23.13 -10.35
C ASP A 51 2.71 -23.75 -8.97
N PRO A 52 3.59 -24.76 -8.88
CA PRO A 52 3.95 -25.39 -7.61
C PRO A 52 4.45 -24.40 -6.56
N PHE A 53 5.04 -23.28 -6.99
CA PHE A 53 5.51 -22.25 -6.08
C PHE A 53 4.35 -21.52 -5.37
N TYR A 54 3.19 -21.35 -6.01
CA TYR A 54 2.03 -20.75 -5.34
C TYR A 54 1.61 -21.59 -4.13
N SER A 55 1.47 -22.90 -4.32
CA SER A 55 1.15 -23.83 -3.24
C SER A 55 2.26 -23.96 -2.20
N GLU A 56 3.53 -23.83 -2.61
CA GLU A 56 4.67 -23.76 -1.68
C GLU A 56 4.52 -22.59 -0.70
N ILE A 57 4.09 -21.42 -1.18
CA ILE A 57 3.85 -20.25 -0.33
C ILE A 57 2.68 -20.49 0.63
N ASP A 58 1.60 -21.14 0.18
CA ASP A 58 0.46 -21.48 1.06
C ASP A 58 0.91 -22.32 2.26
N VAL A 59 1.73 -23.36 2.03
CA VAL A 59 2.27 -24.19 3.11
C VAL A 59 3.11 -23.37 4.09
N VAL A 60 4.01 -22.52 3.56
CA VAL A 60 4.81 -21.62 4.42
C VAL A 60 3.93 -20.67 5.22
N ALA A 61 2.86 -20.13 4.63
CA ALA A 61 1.95 -19.22 5.30
C ALA A 61 1.08 -19.90 6.38
N GLU A 62 0.79 -21.20 6.22
CA GLU A 62 0.13 -22.00 7.25
C GLU A 62 1.06 -22.29 8.44
N ASP A 63 2.33 -22.58 8.16
CA ASP A 63 3.33 -22.91 9.19
C ASP A 63 3.88 -21.67 9.93
N ASN A 64 3.83 -20.49 9.31
CA ASN A 64 4.39 -19.26 9.86
C ASN A 64 3.32 -18.31 10.40
N LYS A 65 3.53 -17.81 11.62
CA LYS A 65 2.57 -16.89 12.27
C LYS A 65 2.73 -15.43 11.84
N LEU A 66 3.87 -15.04 11.25
CA LEU A 66 4.18 -13.65 10.94
C LEU A 66 4.35 -13.44 9.43
N ALA A 67 3.61 -12.46 8.89
CA ALA A 67 3.65 -12.11 7.47
C ALA A 67 5.05 -11.79 6.94
N ARG A 68 5.93 -11.21 7.78
CA ARG A 68 7.30 -10.87 7.40
C ARG A 68 8.14 -12.12 7.05
N ASP A 69 7.89 -13.24 7.71
CA ASP A 69 8.67 -14.47 7.55
C ASP A 69 8.26 -15.14 6.22
N VAL A 70 6.96 -15.13 5.91
CA VAL A 70 6.42 -15.53 4.61
C VAL A 70 6.98 -14.65 3.49
N ILE A 71 7.01 -13.33 3.68
CA ILE A 71 7.57 -12.38 2.69
C ILE A 71 9.06 -12.64 2.46
N ALA A 72 9.85 -12.84 3.52
CA ALA A 72 11.28 -13.13 3.39
C ALA A 72 11.52 -14.42 2.58
N PHE A 73 10.71 -15.45 2.82
CA PHE A 73 10.73 -16.67 2.01
C PHE A 73 10.41 -16.38 0.53
N ILE A 74 9.32 -15.65 0.26
CA ILE A 74 8.92 -15.30 -1.10
C ILE A 74 10.04 -14.53 -1.81
N GLU A 75 10.59 -13.49 -1.17
CA GLU A 75 11.65 -12.66 -1.73
C GLU A 75 12.90 -13.47 -2.05
N LEU A 76 13.33 -14.36 -1.15
CA LEU A 76 14.46 -15.26 -1.40
C LEU A 76 14.20 -16.15 -2.62
N LYS A 77 13.04 -16.78 -2.69
CA LYS A 77 12.70 -17.70 -3.79
C LYS A 77 12.55 -17.00 -5.14
N VAL A 78 12.11 -15.74 -5.16
CA VAL A 78 12.04 -14.91 -6.36
C VAL A 78 13.44 -14.41 -6.77
N GLN A 79 14.31 -14.08 -5.80
CA GLN A 79 15.71 -13.75 -6.09
C GLN A 79 16.44 -14.94 -6.75
N ASP A 80 16.23 -16.15 -6.22
CA ASP A 80 16.82 -17.37 -6.78
C ASP A 80 16.28 -17.70 -8.18
N LYS A 81 14.99 -17.45 -8.41
CA LYS A 81 14.26 -17.79 -9.65
C LYS A 81 13.29 -16.67 -10.02
N PRO A 82 13.74 -15.66 -10.79
CA PRO A 82 12.92 -14.47 -11.12
C PRO A 82 11.61 -14.78 -11.85
N GLU A 83 11.52 -15.90 -12.57
CA GLU A 83 10.30 -16.34 -13.25
C GLU A 83 9.11 -16.56 -12.30
N ARG A 84 9.39 -16.79 -11.01
CA ARG A 84 8.38 -16.99 -9.95
C ARG A 84 7.63 -15.72 -9.55
N ILE A 85 8.10 -14.55 -9.98
CA ILE A 85 7.55 -13.27 -9.55
C ILE A 85 6.05 -13.12 -9.87
N ASN A 86 5.56 -13.70 -10.96
CA ASN A 86 4.14 -13.67 -11.31
C ASN A 86 3.28 -14.47 -10.31
N ALA A 87 3.68 -15.71 -10.00
CA ALA A 87 2.98 -16.53 -9.02
C ALA A 87 3.01 -15.88 -7.63
N ALA A 88 4.15 -15.29 -7.25
CA ALA A 88 4.28 -14.56 -6.00
C ALA A 88 3.38 -13.31 -5.95
N ALA A 89 3.34 -12.51 -7.01
CA ALA A 89 2.49 -11.33 -7.09
C ALA A 89 1.00 -11.70 -7.00
N LEU A 90 0.58 -12.80 -7.66
CA LEU A 90 -0.78 -13.31 -7.56
C LEU A 90 -1.12 -13.78 -6.15
N TRP A 91 -0.23 -14.52 -5.51
CA TRP A 91 -0.42 -14.96 -4.12
C TRP A 91 -0.57 -13.76 -3.17
N LEU A 92 0.29 -12.75 -3.32
CA LEU A 92 0.26 -11.52 -2.53
C LEU A 92 -1.03 -10.72 -2.78
N ARG A 93 -1.51 -10.63 -4.02
CA ARG A 93 -2.80 -10.01 -4.38
C ARG A 93 -3.95 -10.68 -3.63
N ASP A 94 -3.99 -12.01 -3.66
CA ASP A 94 -5.07 -12.80 -3.10
C ASP A 94 -5.07 -12.75 -1.56
N ASN A 95 -3.88 -12.63 -0.95
CA ASN A 95 -3.70 -12.47 0.49
C ASN A 95 -3.69 -11.01 0.98
N SER A 96 -3.83 -10.03 0.08
CA SER A 96 -3.98 -8.61 0.40
C SER A 96 -5.37 -8.09 0.02
N ILE A 97 -5.53 -7.60 -1.21
CA ILE A 97 -6.78 -7.03 -1.73
C ILE A 97 -7.90 -8.08 -1.76
N GLY A 98 -7.54 -9.31 -2.15
CA GLY A 98 -8.47 -10.43 -2.27
C GLY A 98 -8.90 -11.04 -0.93
N GLN A 99 -8.21 -10.71 0.16
CA GLN A 99 -8.42 -11.33 1.46
C GLN A 99 -9.78 -10.92 2.05
N ARG A 100 -10.56 -11.94 2.43
CA ARG A 100 -11.88 -11.77 3.05
C ARG A 100 -11.81 -11.85 4.57
N ASP A 101 -10.86 -12.60 5.09
CA ASP A 101 -10.62 -12.72 6.53
C ASP A 101 -9.77 -11.54 7.00
N ILE A 102 -10.41 -10.58 7.66
CA ILE A 102 -9.76 -9.38 8.22
C ILE A 102 -8.62 -9.71 9.20
N THR A 103 -8.64 -10.88 9.83
CA THR A 103 -7.60 -11.28 10.79
C THR A 103 -6.29 -11.68 10.10
N LYS A 104 -6.35 -12.08 8.83
CA LYS A 104 -5.19 -12.44 8.00
C LYS A 104 -4.64 -11.26 7.19
N VAL A 105 -5.35 -10.13 7.18
CA VAL A 105 -4.92 -8.94 6.44
C VAL A 105 -3.71 -8.31 7.12
N ASN A 106 -2.60 -8.23 6.39
CA ASN A 106 -1.38 -7.60 6.83
C ASN A 106 -0.93 -6.53 5.84
N SER A 107 -0.52 -5.36 6.33
CA SER A 107 -0.03 -4.25 5.51
C SER A 107 1.19 -4.67 4.66
N LEU A 108 2.08 -5.52 5.17
CA LEU A 108 3.29 -5.92 4.46
C LEU A 108 3.01 -6.66 3.14
N TYR A 109 1.89 -7.38 3.00
CA TYR A 109 1.53 -8.00 1.73
C TYR A 109 1.27 -6.98 0.62
N PHE A 110 0.69 -5.82 0.96
CA PHE A 110 0.49 -4.72 -0.01
C PHE A 110 1.83 -4.10 -0.42
N LEU A 111 2.78 -3.99 0.52
CA LEU A 111 4.12 -3.48 0.26
C LEU A 111 4.87 -4.36 -0.74
N THR A 112 4.97 -5.67 -0.45
CA THR A 112 5.67 -6.61 -1.32
C THR A 112 4.94 -6.77 -2.66
N TYR A 113 3.59 -6.74 -2.65
CA TYR A 113 2.82 -6.73 -3.89
C TYR A 113 3.15 -5.51 -4.76
N SER A 114 3.27 -4.33 -4.16
CA SER A 114 3.72 -3.11 -4.85
C SER A 114 5.12 -3.30 -5.45
N ASP A 115 6.09 -3.78 -4.65
CA ASP A 115 7.46 -3.97 -5.12
C ASP A 115 7.56 -4.99 -6.29
N PHE A 116 6.80 -6.09 -6.26
CA PHE A 116 6.80 -7.09 -7.33
C PHE A 116 6.05 -6.64 -8.59
N THR A 117 4.94 -5.94 -8.43
CA THR A 117 4.22 -5.37 -9.59
C THR A 117 5.02 -4.25 -10.26
N LEU A 118 5.86 -3.52 -9.52
CA LEU A 118 6.81 -2.58 -10.13
C LEU A 118 7.88 -3.31 -10.95
N GLN A 119 8.44 -4.41 -10.43
CA GLN A 119 9.40 -5.23 -11.18
C GLN A 119 8.78 -5.81 -12.46
N LEU A 120 7.54 -6.28 -12.38
CA LEU A 120 6.77 -6.71 -13.56
C LEU A 120 6.55 -5.56 -14.55
N ALA A 121 6.19 -4.36 -14.06
CA ALA A 121 6.05 -3.16 -14.89
C ALA A 121 7.35 -2.86 -15.66
N GLN A 122 8.50 -2.91 -14.97
CA GLN A 122 9.81 -2.71 -15.59
C GLN A 122 10.15 -3.78 -16.63
N ALA A 123 9.77 -5.05 -16.39
CA ALA A 123 9.94 -6.12 -17.36
C ALA A 123 9.09 -5.89 -18.62
N TYR A 124 7.81 -5.50 -18.46
CA TYR A 124 6.94 -5.17 -19.59
C TYR A 124 7.41 -3.95 -20.36
N HIS A 125 7.95 -2.94 -19.68
CA HIS A 125 8.55 -1.77 -20.32
C HIS A 125 9.73 -2.17 -21.20
N LYS A 126 10.66 -2.99 -20.68
CA LYS A 126 11.79 -3.54 -21.46
C LYS A 126 11.34 -4.37 -22.66
N ALA A 127 10.25 -5.12 -22.51
CA ALA A 127 9.63 -5.90 -23.58
C ALA A 127 8.80 -5.07 -24.57
N LYS A 128 8.67 -3.74 -24.36
CA LYS A 128 7.89 -2.82 -25.18
C LYS A 128 6.38 -3.14 -25.21
N ILE A 129 5.85 -3.72 -24.13
CA ILE A 129 4.43 -4.02 -23.96
C ILE A 129 3.80 -2.90 -23.13
N ASN A 130 3.50 -1.77 -23.78
CA ASN A 130 3.15 -0.51 -23.11
C ASN A 130 1.89 -0.61 -22.24
N ASP A 131 0.83 -1.27 -22.72
CA ASP A 131 -0.42 -1.39 -21.95
C ASP A 131 -0.22 -2.16 -20.64
N ALA A 132 0.55 -3.26 -20.70
CA ALA A 132 0.88 -4.06 -19.52
C ALA A 132 1.82 -3.30 -18.57
N TRP A 133 2.78 -2.55 -19.12
CA TRP A 133 3.65 -1.67 -18.32
C TRP A 133 2.84 -0.65 -17.53
N VAL A 134 1.98 0.14 -18.19
CA VAL A 134 1.16 1.16 -17.54
C VAL A 134 0.19 0.54 -16.53
N SER A 135 -0.46 -0.57 -16.88
CA SER A 135 -1.37 -1.28 -15.98
C SER A 135 -0.69 -1.76 -14.70
N MET A 136 0.50 -2.36 -14.82
CA MET A 136 1.27 -2.82 -13.65
C MET A 136 1.83 -1.66 -12.83
N LEU A 137 2.20 -0.55 -13.48
CA LEU A 137 2.64 0.65 -12.78
C LEU A 137 1.52 1.26 -11.93
N LYS A 138 0.31 1.39 -12.49
CA LYS A 138 -0.89 1.81 -11.75
C LYS A 138 -1.21 0.86 -10.58
N THR A 139 -1.12 -0.45 -10.84
CA THR A 139 -1.35 -1.47 -9.81
C THR A 139 -0.37 -1.33 -8.64
N SER A 140 0.90 -1.15 -8.98
CA SER A 140 1.98 -1.05 -8.02
C SER A 140 1.87 0.18 -7.13
N ILE A 141 1.62 1.35 -7.71
CA ILE A 141 1.50 2.58 -6.93
C ILE A 141 0.22 2.60 -6.09
N MET A 142 -0.89 2.04 -6.60
CA MET A 142 -2.12 1.93 -5.81
C MET A 142 -1.94 1.00 -4.61
N ALA A 143 -1.25 -0.12 -4.78
CA ALA A 143 -0.90 -1.00 -3.68
C ALA A 143 -0.02 -0.28 -2.63
N LEU A 144 0.89 0.61 -3.07
CA LEU A 144 1.71 1.42 -2.18
C LEU A 144 0.89 2.46 -1.39
N TYR A 145 -0.11 3.10 -2.02
CA TYR A 145 -1.03 4.01 -1.33
C TYR A 145 -1.86 3.29 -0.27
N ILE A 146 -2.37 2.10 -0.59
CA ILE A 146 -3.10 1.26 0.37
C ILE A 146 -2.17 0.83 1.51
N TYR A 147 -0.93 0.44 1.19
CA TYR A 147 0.09 0.15 2.21
C TYR A 147 0.36 1.36 3.11
N GLU A 148 0.63 2.55 2.57
CA GLU A 148 0.92 3.75 3.35
C GLU A 148 -0.23 4.09 4.30
N MET A 149 -1.48 4.00 3.83
CA MET A 149 -2.66 4.17 4.68
C MET A 149 -2.70 3.12 5.79
N MET A 150 -2.60 1.83 5.46
CA MET A 150 -2.69 0.74 6.42
C MET A 150 -1.54 0.75 7.44
N ALA A 151 -0.31 0.98 7.00
CA ALA A 151 0.86 1.08 7.86
C ALA A 151 0.80 2.33 8.75
N SER A 152 0.21 3.44 8.26
CA SER A 152 -0.05 4.61 9.11
C SER A 152 -1.10 4.32 10.17
N MET A 153 -2.15 3.55 9.85
CA MET A 153 -3.11 3.08 10.85
C MET A 153 -2.42 2.21 11.91
N ASP A 154 -1.55 1.29 11.49
CA ASP A 154 -0.75 0.46 12.42
C ASP A 154 0.10 1.34 13.33
N ALA A 155 0.90 2.25 12.75
CA ALA A 155 1.79 3.14 13.48
C ALA A 155 1.04 4.00 14.51
N MET A 156 -0.12 4.53 14.13
CA MET A 156 -0.93 5.36 15.01
C MET A 156 -1.59 4.60 16.17
N ARG A 157 -1.71 3.26 16.05
CA ARG A 157 -2.15 2.37 17.15
C ARG A 157 -1.03 2.01 18.12
N CYS A 158 0.22 2.19 17.73
CA CYS A 158 1.34 1.92 18.61
C CYS A 158 1.42 3.02 19.70
N ALA A 159 1.79 2.64 20.91
CA ALA A 159 2.02 3.58 22.00
C ALA A 159 3.24 4.47 21.74
N ASP A 160 4.26 3.93 21.05
CA ASP A 160 5.45 4.67 20.64
C ASP A 160 5.15 5.65 19.48
N PRO A 161 5.24 6.97 19.70
CA PRO A 161 4.92 7.97 18.68
C PRO A 161 5.95 8.04 17.55
N THR A 162 7.14 7.45 17.71
CA THR A 162 8.23 7.50 16.71
C THR A 162 8.02 6.52 15.56
N VAL A 163 7.13 5.53 15.73
CA VAL A 163 6.87 4.47 14.74
C VAL A 163 6.48 5.04 13.38
N LEU A 164 5.64 6.08 13.35
CA LEU A 164 5.16 6.65 12.09
C LEU A 164 6.30 7.26 11.25
N SER A 165 7.20 8.01 11.90
CA SER A 165 8.37 8.60 11.22
C SER A 165 9.36 7.52 10.78
N ALA A 166 9.69 6.57 11.66
CA ALA A 166 10.57 5.45 11.31
C ALA A 166 10.02 4.62 10.13
N MET A 167 8.72 4.29 10.14
CA MET A 167 8.07 3.57 9.05
C MET A 167 8.13 4.36 7.73
N ARG A 168 7.92 5.68 7.77
CA ARG A 168 8.02 6.53 6.57
C ARG A 168 9.44 6.60 6.03
N GLU A 169 10.41 6.89 6.89
CA GLU A 169 11.82 7.09 6.54
C GLU A 169 12.46 5.80 6.02
N ASP A 170 12.28 4.69 6.73
CA ASP A 170 12.97 3.44 6.40
C ASP A 170 12.22 2.63 5.35
N THR A 171 10.90 2.81 5.22
CA THR A 171 10.07 1.95 4.36
C THR A 171 9.47 2.69 3.17
N LEU A 172 8.78 3.80 3.37
CA LEU A 172 7.97 4.45 2.31
C LEU A 172 8.80 5.34 1.38
N ILE A 173 9.66 6.21 1.94
CA ILE A 173 10.43 7.19 1.17
C ILE A 173 11.29 6.52 0.08
N PRO A 174 12.10 5.49 0.38
CA PRO A 174 12.91 4.82 -0.65
C PRO A 174 12.06 4.17 -1.74
N ARG A 175 10.84 3.72 -1.41
CA ARG A 175 9.95 3.06 -2.37
C ARG A 175 9.27 4.06 -3.30
N TYR A 176 8.76 5.18 -2.78
CA TYR A 176 8.23 6.26 -3.61
C TYR A 176 9.27 6.83 -4.57
N GLY A 177 10.56 6.84 -4.18
CA GLY A 177 11.67 7.19 -5.06
C GLY A 177 11.76 6.34 -6.34
N LYS A 178 11.26 5.09 -6.32
CA LYS A 178 11.24 4.21 -7.50
C LYS A 178 10.11 4.52 -8.50
N PHE A 179 9.15 5.36 -8.13
CA PHE A 179 7.94 5.63 -8.93
C PHE A 179 7.99 6.95 -9.69
N LYS A 180 9.15 7.60 -9.84
CA LYS A 180 9.26 8.90 -10.51
C LYS A 180 8.56 8.92 -11.88
N GLU A 181 8.81 7.92 -12.71
CA GLU A 181 8.19 7.78 -14.04
C GLU A 181 6.66 7.70 -13.97
N ALA A 182 6.09 7.09 -12.92
CA ALA A 182 4.64 7.04 -12.74
C ALA A 182 4.02 8.44 -12.58
N TYR A 183 4.71 9.34 -11.87
CA TYR A 183 4.24 10.72 -11.68
C TYR A 183 4.39 11.58 -12.93
N GLU A 184 5.22 11.16 -13.90
CA GLU A 184 5.40 11.85 -15.18
C GLU A 184 4.33 11.42 -16.21
N ILE A 185 3.88 10.16 -16.17
CA ILE A 185 2.96 9.61 -17.19
C ILE A 185 1.50 9.49 -16.73
N LEU A 186 1.25 9.40 -15.43
CA LEU A 186 -0.11 9.24 -14.89
C LEU A 186 -0.75 10.59 -14.58
N SER A 187 -2.06 10.67 -14.78
CA SER A 187 -2.83 11.88 -14.54
C SER A 187 -3.15 12.07 -13.05
N LYS A 188 -3.44 13.30 -12.61
CA LYS A 188 -3.96 13.54 -11.25
C LYS A 188 -5.21 12.70 -10.96
N SER A 189 -6.07 12.47 -11.96
CA SER A 189 -7.25 11.62 -11.81
C SER A 189 -6.90 10.18 -11.44
N ASP A 190 -5.77 9.64 -11.90
CA ASP A 190 -5.31 8.31 -11.49
C ASP A 190 -4.92 8.32 -10.00
N PHE A 191 -4.20 9.36 -9.56
CA PHE A 191 -3.79 9.51 -8.16
C PHE A 191 -4.97 9.77 -7.21
N ASP A 192 -5.96 10.55 -7.64
CA ASP A 192 -7.20 10.76 -6.88
C ASP A 192 -7.96 9.44 -6.72
N PHE A 193 -7.95 8.59 -7.75
CA PHE A 193 -8.50 7.25 -7.68
C PHE A 193 -7.72 6.37 -6.69
N PHE A 194 -6.37 6.37 -6.72
CA PHE A 194 -5.57 5.60 -5.76
C PHE A 194 -5.79 6.03 -4.31
N GLU A 195 -5.90 7.34 -4.07
CA GLU A 195 -6.26 7.91 -2.76
C GLU A 195 -7.64 7.41 -2.31
N SER A 196 -8.63 7.41 -3.20
CA SER A 196 -9.98 6.92 -2.89
C SER A 196 -9.98 5.43 -2.49
N GLU A 197 -9.19 4.60 -3.16
CA GLU A 197 -9.02 3.18 -2.86
C GLU A 197 -8.31 2.95 -1.52
N ALA A 198 -7.32 3.78 -1.19
CA ALA A 198 -6.68 3.74 0.12
C ALA A 198 -7.66 4.08 1.25
N TYR A 199 -8.55 5.07 1.08
CA TYR A 199 -9.60 5.35 2.07
C TYR A 199 -10.68 4.25 2.15
N LEU A 200 -10.95 3.53 1.06
CA LEU A 200 -11.80 2.35 1.11
C LEU A 200 -11.14 1.25 1.94
N ALA A 201 -9.85 0.99 1.72
CA ALA A 201 -9.08 0.02 2.50
C ALA A 201 -9.04 0.38 3.99
N GLU A 202 -8.85 1.66 4.32
CA GLU A 202 -8.89 2.19 5.69
C GLU A 202 -10.18 1.79 6.41
N ARG A 203 -11.34 2.04 5.78
CA ARG A 203 -12.65 1.70 6.34
C ARG A 203 -12.86 0.19 6.44
N LYS A 204 -12.50 -0.54 5.39
CA LYS A 204 -12.66 -2.01 5.32
C LYS A 204 -11.83 -2.71 6.39
N PHE A 205 -10.62 -2.24 6.64
CA PHE A 205 -9.64 -2.90 7.49
C PHE A 205 -9.44 -2.21 8.84
N GLU A 206 -10.31 -1.27 9.21
CA GLU A 206 -10.23 -0.60 10.51
C GLU A 206 -10.20 -1.60 11.67
N LYS A 207 -10.97 -2.67 11.63
CA LYS A 207 -11.05 -3.60 12.77
C LYS A 207 -9.96 -4.68 12.79
N ARG A 208 -9.02 -4.66 11.86
CA ARG A 208 -7.92 -5.64 11.84
C ARG A 208 -6.99 -5.42 13.03
N ARG A 209 -6.23 -6.44 13.41
CA ARG A 209 -5.18 -6.32 14.43
C ARG A 209 -4.05 -5.38 13.96
N PRO A 210 -3.46 -4.56 14.84
CA PRO A 210 -2.28 -3.78 14.51
C PRO A 210 -1.13 -4.69 14.07
N ASN A 211 -0.32 -4.22 13.13
CA ASN A 211 0.85 -4.96 12.67
C ASN A 211 2.01 -4.82 13.68
N GLU A 212 2.33 -5.93 14.37
CA GLU A 212 3.41 -5.98 15.36
C GLU A 212 4.77 -5.58 14.77
N PHE A 213 5.05 -5.96 13.52
CA PHE A 213 6.31 -5.59 12.88
C PHE A 213 6.42 -4.07 12.72
N ILE A 214 5.34 -3.41 12.28
CA ILE A 214 5.31 -1.95 12.12
C ILE A 214 5.53 -1.28 13.48
N CYS A 215 4.82 -1.70 14.53
CA CYS A 215 5.05 -1.16 15.88
C CYS A 215 6.45 -1.42 16.43
N SER A 216 7.17 -2.40 15.86
CA SER A 216 8.55 -2.71 16.20
C SER A 216 9.57 -1.78 15.52
N LEU A 217 9.16 -0.89 14.61
CA LEU A 217 10.07 0.06 13.94
C LEU A 217 10.43 1.27 14.80
N GLY A 218 9.70 1.51 15.88
CA GLY A 218 9.89 2.67 16.75
C GLY A 218 11.15 2.59 17.63
N ALA A 219 11.52 3.74 18.19
CA ALA A 219 12.64 3.90 19.11
C ALA A 219 12.50 3.06 20.38
N ALA A 220 11.27 2.72 20.80
CA ALA A 220 11.01 1.88 21.97
C ALA A 220 11.66 0.49 21.84
N LYS A 221 11.53 -0.16 20.67
CA LYS A 221 12.18 -1.45 20.43
C LYS A 221 13.70 -1.31 20.42
N LEU A 222 14.22 -0.29 19.75
CA LEU A 222 15.67 -0.05 19.71
C LEU A 222 16.23 0.13 21.13
N ALA A 223 15.57 0.94 21.95
CA ALA A 223 15.96 1.15 23.34
C ALA A 223 15.84 -0.13 24.18
N ASP A 224 14.81 -0.95 23.94
CA ASP A 224 14.62 -2.23 24.61
C ASP A 224 15.70 -3.26 24.23
N MET A 225 16.01 -3.41 22.94
CA MET A 225 17.08 -4.29 22.44
C MET A 225 18.43 -3.91 23.03
N LEU A 226 18.76 -2.62 23.09
CA LEU A 226 20.03 -2.11 23.62
C LEU A 226 20.21 -2.35 25.12
N ARG A 227 19.14 -2.69 25.86
CA ARG A 227 19.20 -3.05 27.28
C ARG A 227 19.38 -4.56 27.51
N GLN A 228 19.22 -5.38 26.48
CA GLN A 228 19.32 -6.83 26.62
C GLN A 228 20.77 -7.27 26.77
N GLU A 229 21.01 -8.20 27.68
CA GLU A 229 22.30 -8.86 27.82
C GLU A 229 22.61 -9.68 26.55
N GLY A 230 23.84 -9.61 26.05
CA GLY A 230 24.25 -10.32 24.83
C GLY A 230 23.90 -9.63 23.50
N VAL A 231 23.34 -8.40 23.54
CA VAL A 231 23.12 -7.60 22.32
C VAL A 231 24.45 -7.27 21.64
N GLN A 232 24.49 -7.41 20.31
CA GLN A 232 25.63 -7.00 19.51
C GLN A 232 25.30 -5.73 18.73
N THR A 233 26.25 -4.81 18.62
CA THR A 233 26.11 -3.61 17.79
C THR A 233 27.25 -3.52 16.80
N PHE A 234 26.95 -3.09 15.58
CA PHE A 234 27.95 -2.87 14.54
C PHE A 234 27.55 -1.65 13.69
N ARG A 235 28.51 -1.02 13.02
CA ARG A 235 28.22 0.08 12.09
C ARG A 235 28.06 -0.47 10.68
N ALA A 236 27.03 -0.03 9.99
CA ALA A 236 26.81 -0.33 8.58
C ALA A 236 26.20 0.88 7.86
N PRO A 237 26.44 1.06 6.56
CA PRO A 237 25.78 2.10 5.80
C PRO A 237 24.25 1.93 5.84
N ASN A 238 23.52 3.02 6.07
CA ASN A 238 22.08 3.08 5.92
C ASN A 238 21.75 3.10 4.42
N PRO A 239 20.97 2.13 3.89
CA PRO A 239 20.60 2.07 2.48
C PRO A 239 19.89 3.32 1.95
N ALA A 240 19.16 4.05 2.82
CA ALA A 240 18.41 5.24 2.44
C ALA A 240 19.27 6.51 2.36
N SER A 241 20.29 6.65 3.23
CA SER A 241 21.08 7.88 3.35
C SER A 241 22.56 7.72 2.96
N GLY A 242 23.04 6.49 2.79
CA GLY A 242 24.45 6.18 2.55
C GLY A 242 25.39 6.45 3.74
N ARG A 243 24.88 7.03 4.84
CA ARG A 243 25.66 7.33 6.05
C ARG A 243 25.77 6.09 6.93
N GLU A 244 26.88 5.91 7.63
CA GLU A 244 26.99 4.86 8.65
C GLU A 244 25.94 5.07 9.75
N SER A 245 25.20 4.01 10.05
CA SER A 245 24.31 3.93 11.20
C SER A 245 24.64 2.69 12.04
N MET A 246 24.36 2.79 13.34
CA MET A 246 24.48 1.66 14.25
C MET A 246 23.35 0.66 13.95
N ARG A 247 23.74 -0.59 13.71
CA ARG A 247 22.85 -1.75 13.61
C ARG A 247 22.94 -2.54 14.90
N VAL A 248 21.81 -3.12 15.29
CA VAL A 248 21.64 -3.86 16.54
C VAL A 248 21.18 -5.26 16.20
N ILE A 249 21.91 -6.26 16.67
CA ILE A 249 21.52 -7.68 16.61
C ILE A 249 21.08 -8.05 18.02
N PRO A 250 19.77 -8.33 18.21
CA PRO A 250 19.30 -8.77 19.52
C PRO A 250 19.82 -10.19 19.82
N PRO A 251 19.87 -10.58 21.10
CA PRO A 251 20.25 -11.94 21.48
C PRO A 251 19.26 -12.97 20.91
N GLU A 252 19.70 -14.22 20.80
CA GLU A 252 18.85 -15.33 20.37
C GLU A 252 17.61 -15.45 21.29
N GLY A 253 16.43 -15.66 20.69
CA GLY A 253 15.18 -15.75 21.42
C GLY A 253 14.59 -14.41 21.89
N TYR A 254 15.19 -13.27 21.56
CA TYR A 254 14.61 -11.95 21.87
C TYR A 254 13.24 -11.76 21.22
N VAL A 255 12.26 -11.35 22.02
CA VAL A 255 10.91 -11.00 21.59
C VAL A 255 10.57 -9.60 22.07
N PHE A 256 10.23 -8.72 21.12
CA PHE A 256 9.66 -7.41 21.43
C PHE A 256 8.14 -7.49 21.43
N LEU A 257 7.51 -7.07 22.52
CA LEU A 257 6.05 -6.96 22.63
C LEU A 257 5.64 -5.49 22.54
N PRO A 258 5.08 -5.03 21.41
CA PRO A 258 4.65 -3.64 21.27
C PRO A 258 3.46 -3.33 22.17
N SER A 259 3.46 -2.14 22.76
CA SER A 259 2.30 -1.58 23.46
C SER A 259 1.40 -0.82 22.49
N PHE A 260 0.10 -0.87 22.75
CA PHE A 260 -0.92 -0.22 21.92
C PHE A 260 -1.68 0.84 22.71
N VAL A 261 -2.16 1.85 22.00
CA VAL A 261 -3.09 2.84 22.58
C VAL A 261 -4.50 2.28 22.66
N ASP A 262 -5.30 2.85 23.56
CA ASP A 262 -6.72 2.54 23.66
C ASP A 262 -7.53 3.07 22.45
N ASP A 263 -8.76 2.57 22.31
CA ASP A 263 -9.66 2.93 21.20
C ASP A 263 -10.00 4.43 21.15
N THR A 264 -10.01 5.12 22.30
CA THR A 264 -10.32 6.55 22.38
C THR A 264 -9.16 7.38 21.80
N GLN A 265 -7.94 7.04 22.17
CA GLN A 265 -6.72 7.64 21.62
C GLN A 265 -6.57 7.31 20.13
N TRP A 266 -6.84 6.07 19.74
CA TRP A 266 -6.84 5.65 18.33
C TRP A 266 -7.81 6.48 17.49
N ALA A 267 -9.08 6.63 17.92
CA ALA A 267 -10.08 7.41 17.18
C ALA A 267 -9.64 8.87 16.95
N LYS A 268 -9.04 9.50 17.97
CA LYS A 268 -8.50 10.87 17.87
C LYS A 268 -7.32 10.94 16.88
N ARG A 269 -6.39 9.98 16.93
CA ARG A 269 -5.22 9.93 16.06
C ARG A 269 -5.60 9.65 14.60
N ARG A 270 -6.59 8.79 14.37
CA ARG A 270 -7.09 8.39 13.04
C ARG A 270 -7.54 9.58 12.20
N GLU A 271 -8.29 10.52 12.78
CA GLU A 271 -8.77 11.70 12.04
C GLU A 271 -7.62 12.63 11.63
N GLY A 272 -6.65 12.84 12.53
CA GLY A 272 -5.45 13.61 12.21
C GLY A 272 -4.59 12.96 11.12
N MET A 273 -4.46 11.63 11.17
CA MET A 273 -3.71 10.84 10.19
C MET A 273 -4.24 11.02 8.77
N LYS A 274 -5.57 10.99 8.57
CA LYS A 274 -6.17 11.15 7.22
C LYS A 274 -5.79 12.47 6.57
N LYS A 275 -5.93 13.58 7.30
CA LYS A 275 -5.57 14.92 6.81
C LYS A 275 -4.07 15.04 6.51
N GLN A 276 -3.23 14.43 7.35
CA GLN A 276 -1.79 14.40 7.11
C GLN A 276 -1.44 13.61 5.84
N LEU A 277 -2.02 12.42 5.66
CA LEU A 277 -1.78 11.59 4.47
C LEU A 277 -2.25 12.27 3.19
N GLN A 278 -3.45 12.85 3.18
CA GLN A 278 -3.94 13.63 2.04
C GLN A 278 -2.94 14.72 1.63
N LYS A 279 -2.48 15.51 2.61
CA LYS A 279 -1.49 16.56 2.36
C LYS A 279 -0.18 16.00 1.81
N ILE A 280 0.31 14.91 2.40
CA ILE A 280 1.54 14.23 1.95
C ILE A 280 1.39 13.75 0.50
N TRP A 281 0.25 13.16 0.15
CA TRP A 281 -0.03 12.68 -1.20
C TRP A 281 -0.12 13.80 -2.23
N ASP A 282 -0.81 14.90 -1.89
CA ASP A 282 -0.90 16.08 -2.75
C ASP A 282 0.46 16.77 -2.95
N ASP A 283 1.22 16.94 -1.87
CA ASP A 283 2.56 17.53 -1.92
C ASP A 283 3.51 16.64 -2.73
N ARG A 284 3.42 15.32 -2.56
CA ARG A 284 4.19 14.33 -3.32
C ARG A 284 3.86 14.39 -4.81
N TYR A 285 2.57 14.40 -5.18
CA TYR A 285 2.15 14.54 -6.57
C TYR A 285 2.66 15.84 -7.19
N LYS A 286 2.47 16.98 -6.50
CA LYS A 286 2.95 18.29 -6.99
C LYS A 286 4.46 18.33 -7.22
N ARG A 287 5.25 17.74 -6.31
CA ARG A 287 6.71 17.68 -6.41
C ARG A 287 7.17 16.79 -7.57
N LEU A 288 6.66 15.56 -7.62
CA LEU A 288 7.15 14.54 -8.54
C LEU A 288 6.61 14.71 -9.97
N SER A 289 5.42 15.30 -10.15
CA SER A 289 4.88 15.61 -11.49
C SER A 289 5.54 16.79 -12.20
N LYS A 290 6.28 17.65 -11.46
CA LYS A 290 6.94 18.84 -12.01
C LYS A 290 8.43 18.66 -12.29
N GLY A 291 8.99 17.48 -12.04
CA GLY A 291 10.41 17.22 -12.26
C GLY A 291 11.35 17.94 -11.27
N ASP A 292 10.83 18.46 -10.15
CA ASP A 292 11.65 19.12 -9.12
C ASP A 292 12.51 18.08 -8.37
N VAL A 293 13.71 17.85 -8.90
CA VAL A 293 14.80 17.11 -8.26
C VAL A 293 15.61 18.09 -7.42
N ALA A 294 15.09 18.52 -6.28
CA ALA A 294 15.92 19.23 -5.30
C ALA A 294 15.35 19.14 -3.87
N ALA A 295 16.26 18.76 -2.97
CA ALA A 295 16.12 18.61 -1.52
C ALA A 295 15.37 17.36 -1.05
N GLY A 296 16.12 16.51 -0.35
CA GLY A 296 15.70 15.22 0.18
C GLY A 296 14.40 15.27 0.96
N ASP A 297 13.76 14.10 1.02
CA ASP A 297 12.67 13.82 1.94
C ASP A 297 13.16 13.98 3.39
N THR A 298 13.08 15.21 3.91
CA THR A 298 13.37 15.54 5.31
C THR A 298 12.17 16.18 6.00
N ARG A 299 10.96 16.05 5.45
CA ARG A 299 9.75 16.51 6.16
C ARG A 299 9.07 15.31 6.84
N PRO A 300 8.94 15.32 8.18
CA PRO A 300 8.32 14.25 8.95
C PRO A 300 6.81 14.08 8.65
#